data_AF-A0A838FHK0-F1
#
_entry.id   AF-A0A838FHK0-F1
#
_cell.length_a   1.000
_cell.length_b   1.000
_cell.length_c   1.000
_cell.angle_alpha   90.00
_cell.angle_beta   90.00
_cell.angle_gamma   90.00
#
_symmetry.space_group_name_H-M   'P 1'
#
loop_
_entity.id
_entity.type
_entity.pdbx_description
1 polymer ?
#
loop_
_entity_poly.entity_id
_entity_poly.type
_entity_poly.pdbx_seq_one_letter_code
_entity_poly.pdbx_strand_id
1 'polypeptide(L)' 'RWLTEDRCEGTFFRVTRGVVTVEDFARDRTVTLGPGDSYLARRRR' A
#
# COMPACT_ATOMS: atom_id res chain seq x y z
N ARG A 1 12.53 -2.90 -6.22
CA ARG A 1 11.52 -2.47 -7.21
C ARG A 1 10.17 -2.72 -6.57
N TRP A 2 9.33 -1.72 -6.49
CA TRP A 2 7.95 -1.83 -5.99
C TRP A 2 7.05 -1.22 -7.06
N LEU A 3 5.78 -1.64 -7.08
CA LEU A 3 4.79 -1.18 -8.04
C LEU A 3 3.64 -0.55 -7.26
N THR A 4 3.24 0.66 -7.69
CA THR A 4 2.06 1.35 -7.20
C THR A 4 1.06 1.46 -8.34
N GLU A 5 -0.15 1.01 -8.10
CA GLU A 5 -1.26 1.03 -9.04
C GLU A 5 -2.45 1.70 -8.36
N ASP A 6 -2.95 2.80 -8.92
CA ASP A 6 -4.18 3.41 -8.43
C ASP A 6 -5.37 2.62 -9.00
N ARG A 7 -6.23 2.13 -8.11
CA ARG A 7 -7.45 1.39 -8.45
C ARG A 7 -8.64 2.22 -7.99
N CYS A 8 -9.79 2.02 -8.61
CA CYS A 8 -11.02 2.71 -8.22
C CYS A 8 -11.40 2.54 -6.73
N GLU A 9 -10.83 1.57 -6.01
CA GLU A 9 -11.03 1.33 -4.58
C GLU A 9 -9.98 1.99 -3.66
N GLY A 10 -8.89 2.52 -4.23
CA GLY A 10 -7.76 3.12 -3.52
C GLY A 10 -6.41 2.78 -4.15
N THR A 11 -5.32 3.05 -3.44
CA THR A 11 -3.95 2.83 -3.93
C THR A 11 -3.44 1.44 -3.55
N PHE A 12 -3.12 0.64 -4.56
CA PHE A 12 -2.55 -0.70 -4.38
C PHE A 12 -1.02 -0.67 -4.42
N PHE A 13 -0.42 -1.25 -3.39
CA PHE A 13 1.02 -1.41 -3.24
C PHE A 13 1.40 -2.89 -3.39
N ARG A 14 2.43 -3.16 -4.19
CA ARG A 14 3.07 -4.49 -4.23
C ARG A 14 4.58 -4.33 -4.22
N VAL A 15 5.22 -4.93 -3.22
CA VAL A 15 6.67 -4.81 -3.04
C VAL A 15 7.36 -6.06 -3.59
N THR A 16 8.25 -5.89 -4.58
CA THR A 16 9.06 -7.01 -5.11
C THR A 16 10.49 -6.99 -4.58
N ARG A 17 10.98 -5.84 -4.11
CA ARG A 17 12.27 -5.70 -3.43
C ARG A 17 12.32 -4.38 -2.65
N GLY A 18 12.89 -4.41 -1.46
CA GLY A 18 12.98 -3.29 -0.52
C GLY A 18 11.92 -3.39 0.58
N VAL A 19 11.83 -2.35 1.39
CA VAL A 19 10.81 -2.18 2.43
C VAL A 19 10.11 -0.85 2.17
N VAL A 20 8.78 -0.84 2.28
CA VAL A 20 7.95 0.36 2.09
C VAL A 20 7.04 0.51 3.28
N THR A 21 6.97 1.71 3.86
CA THR A 21 6.00 2.06 4.88
C THR A 21 4.86 2.83 4.23
N VAL A 22 3.63 2.34 4.39
CA VAL A 22 2.41 2.94 3.86
C VAL A 22 1.61 3.51 5.03
N GLU A 23 1.28 4.79 4.94
CA GLU A 23 0.35 5.46 5.86
C GLU A 23 -1.04 5.48 5.21
N ASP A 24 -1.94 4.65 5.73
CA ASP A 24 -3.34 4.57 5.29
C ASP A 24 -4.17 5.60 6.07
N PHE A 25 -4.26 6.81 5.51
CA PHE A 25 -5.02 7.92 6.10
C PHE A 25 -6.52 7.61 6.25
N ALA A 26 -7.09 6.68 5.49
CA ALA A 26 -8.51 6.34 5.62
C ALA A 26 -8.78 5.47 6.85
N ARG A 27 -7.79 4.69 7.27
CA ARG A 27 -7.89 3.79 8.43
C ARG A 27 -7.08 4.25 9.64
N ASP A 28 -6.40 5.39 9.53
CA ASP A 28 -5.47 5.90 10.55
C ASP A 28 -4.46 4.82 10.97
N ARG A 29 -3.85 4.17 9.98
CA ARG A 29 -3.00 3.00 10.19
C ARG A 29 -1.72 3.07 9.37
N THR A 30 -0.61 2.76 10.02
CA THR A 30 0.69 2.58 9.36
C THR A 30 0.98 1.09 9.14
N VAL A 31 1.38 0.74 7.91
CA VAL A 31 1.68 -0.64 7.50
C VAL A 31 3.04 -0.69 6.83
N THR A 32 3.94 -1.53 7.35
CA THR A 32 5.24 -1.80 6.74
C THR A 32 5.15 -3.05 5.86
N LEU A 33 5.62 -2.94 4.61
CA LEU A 33 5.57 -4.00 3.60
C LEU A 33 6.98 -4.41 3.20
N GLY A 34 7.25 -5.71 3.22
CA GLY A 34 8.48 -6.32 2.71
C GLY A 34 8.27 -7.00 1.34
N PRO A 35 9.31 -7.66 0.80
CA PRO A 35 9.22 -8.37 -0.47
C PRO A 35 8.15 -9.48 -0.44
N GLY A 36 7.24 -9.46 -1.42
CA GLY A 36 6.12 -10.40 -1.51
C GLY A 36 4.81 -9.83 -0.95
N ASP A 37 4.89 -8.81 -0.09
CA ASP A 37 3.71 -8.20 0.50
C ASP A 37 2.96 -7.32 -0.49
N SER A 38 1.66 -7.22 -0.25
CA SER A 38 0.79 -6.30 -0.95
C SER A 38 -0.25 -5.70 -0.01
N TYR A 39 -0.68 -4.47 -0.31
CA TYR A 39 -1.64 -3.75 0.50
C TYR A 39 -2.49 -2.81 -0.35
N LEU A 40 -3.77 -2.67 -0.01
CA LEU A 40 -4.68 -1.71 -0.62
C LEU A 40 -5.07 -0.65 0.41
N ALA A 41 -4.45 0.52 0.29
CA ALA A 41 -4.85 1.70 1.05
C ALA A 41 -6.15 2.21 0.42
N ARG A 42 -7.27 2.08 1.13
CA ARG A 42 -8.58 2.46 0.57
C ARG A 42 -8.76 3.96 0.68
N ARG A 43 -9.49 4.57 -0.26
CA ARG A 43 -9.97 5.94 -0.07
C ARG A 43 -11.02 5.99 1.03
N ARG A 44 -11.13 7.13 1.73
CA ARG A 44 -12.27 7.42 2.60
C ARG A 44 -13.55 7.38 1.76
N ARG A 45 -14.64 6.84 2.33
CA ARG A 45 -15.97 6.94 1.73
C ARG A 45 -16.53 8.35 1.90
#